data_AF-A0A4S5BU24-F1
#
_entry.id   AF-A0A4S5BU24-F1
#
_cell.length_a   1.000
_cell.length_b   1.000
_cell.length_c   1.000
_cell.angle_alpha   90.00
_cell.angle_beta   90.00
_cell.angle_gamma   90.00
#
_symmetry.space_group_name_H-M   'P 1'
#
loop_
_entity.id
_entity.type
_entity.pdbx_description
1 polymer ?
#
loop_
_entity_poly.entity_id
_entity_poly.type
_entity_poly.pdbx_seq_one_letter_code
_entity_poly.pdbx_strand_id
1 'polypeptide(L)'
;MAHTAFGRAAGAGLAPLAAVQALACIAQAFDETAEPYHWYRQFVLAGAVAHGLPAPDVAPIQSTVPQDGLDTERQRFNSATLGLLLPYDMLGCFF
;
A
#
# COMPACT_ATOMS: atom_id res chain seq x y z
N MET A 1 3.60 -1.74 -16.19
CA MET A 1 4.62 -1.59 -15.12
C MET A 1 4.54 -2.64 -14.01
N ALA A 2 3.47 -3.44 -13.85
CA ALA A 2 3.37 -4.48 -12.82
C ALA A 2 4.41 -5.63 -12.94
N HIS A 3 4.88 -5.91 -14.16
CA HIS A 3 5.88 -6.97 -14.43
C HIS A 3 7.23 -6.71 -13.73
N THR A 4 7.60 -5.44 -13.54
CA THR A 4 8.90 -5.05 -12.98
C THR A 4 8.95 -5.19 -11.46
N ALA A 5 7.80 -5.07 -10.78
CA ALA A 5 7.71 -5.21 -9.32
C ALA A 5 7.91 -6.67 -8.88
N PHE A 6 7.31 -7.63 -9.59
CA PHE A 6 7.52 -9.06 -9.32
C PHE A 6 8.98 -9.50 -9.56
N GLY A 7 9.68 -8.88 -10.52
CA GLY A 7 11.06 -9.24 -10.84
C GLY A 7 12.11 -8.79 -9.82
N ARG A 8 11.87 -7.70 -9.07
CA ARG A 8 12.87 -7.14 -8.13
C ARG A 8 12.99 -7.88 -6.81
N ALA A 9 11.95 -8.58 -6.35
CA ALA A 9 12.01 -9.41 -5.16
C ALA A 9 13.05 -10.55 -5.26
N ALA A 10 13.43 -10.95 -6.48
CA ALA A 10 14.42 -11.99 -6.71
C ALA A 10 15.90 -11.53 -6.63
N GLY A 11 16.17 -10.21 -6.65
CA GLY A 11 17.53 -9.68 -6.81
C GLY A 11 18.33 -9.47 -5.53
N ALA A 12 17.68 -9.39 -4.36
CA ALA A 12 18.31 -8.96 -3.12
C ALA A 12 18.39 -10.09 -2.08
N GLY A 13 19.32 -11.04 -2.29
CA GLY A 13 19.90 -11.84 -1.20
C GLY A 13 18.95 -12.66 -0.30
N LEU A 14 17.73 -12.95 -0.74
CA LEU A 14 16.82 -13.84 -0.03
C LEU A 14 17.28 -15.29 -0.26
N ALA A 15 17.39 -16.06 0.83
CA ALA A 15 17.55 -17.52 0.82
C ALA A 15 16.66 -18.14 -0.27
N PRO A 16 17.04 -19.27 -0.92
CA PRO A 16 16.51 -19.67 -2.22
C PRO A 16 14.99 -19.55 -2.24
N LEU A 17 14.50 -18.47 -2.85
CA LEU A 17 13.07 -18.22 -2.91
C LEU A 17 12.51 -19.26 -3.85
N ALA A 18 11.73 -20.20 -3.30
CA ALA A 18 10.89 -21.02 -4.12
C ALA A 18 9.90 -20.08 -4.84
N ALA A 19 9.85 -20.15 -6.16
CA ALA A 19 8.80 -19.45 -6.90
C ALA A 19 7.44 -19.95 -6.38
N VAL A 20 6.55 -19.02 -6.03
CA VAL A 20 5.20 -19.33 -5.56
C VAL A 20 4.20 -18.88 -6.62
N GLN A 21 3.24 -19.76 -6.94
CA GLN A 21 2.09 -19.37 -7.76
C GLN A 21 1.03 -18.74 -6.86
N ALA A 22 0.63 -17.51 -7.17
CA ALA A 22 -0.39 -16.78 -6.46
C ALA A 22 -1.45 -16.23 -7.43
N LEU A 23 -2.69 -16.11 -6.95
CA LEU A 23 -3.73 -15.39 -7.67
C LEU A 23 -3.60 -13.90 -7.34
N ALA A 24 -3.52 -13.06 -8.37
CA ALA A 24 -3.50 -11.61 -8.26
C ALA A 24 -4.50 -10.98 -9.22
N CYS A 25 -5.04 -9.82 -8.84
CA CYS A 25 -5.93 -9.03 -9.68
C CYS A 25 -5.22 -7.76 -10.14
N ILE A 26 -5.35 -7.42 -11.42
CA ILE A 26 -4.80 -6.21 -12.02
C ILE A 26 -5.94 -5.53 -12.78
N ALA A 27 -6.12 -4.23 -12.57
CA ALA A 27 -7.07 -3.44 -13.34
C ALA A 27 -6.65 -3.39 -14.81
N GLN A 28 -7.57 -3.77 -15.72
CA GLN A 28 -7.32 -3.75 -17.17
C GLN A 28 -7.53 -2.35 -17.78
N ALA A 29 -8.36 -1.54 -17.15
CA ALA A 29 -8.60 -0.15 -17.50
C ALA A 29 -8.59 0.68 -16.22
N PHE A 30 -7.84 1.76 -16.22
CA PHE A 30 -7.76 2.71 -15.13
C PHE A 30 -7.46 4.10 -15.70
N ASP A 31 -7.88 5.12 -14.96
CA ASP A 31 -7.51 6.51 -15.24
C ASP A 31 -6.07 6.73 -14.75
N GLU A 32 -5.16 7.01 -15.68
CA GLU A 32 -3.74 7.24 -15.37
C GLU A 32 -3.51 8.55 -14.61
N THR A 33 -4.51 9.43 -14.56
CA THR A 33 -4.45 10.70 -13.83
C THR A 33 -5.07 10.62 -12.43
N ALA A 34 -5.69 9.48 -12.09
CA ALA A 34 -6.32 9.30 -10.79
C ALA A 34 -5.26 9.10 -9.70
N GLU A 35 -5.26 10.01 -8.73
CA GLU A 35 -4.44 9.89 -7.51
C GLU A 35 -5.17 9.07 -6.44
N PRO A 36 -4.47 8.33 -5.58
CA PRO A 36 -5.10 7.58 -4.50
C PRO A 36 -5.68 8.50 -3.43
N TYR A 37 -6.77 8.10 -2.79
CA TYR A 37 -7.28 8.82 -1.63
C TYR A 37 -6.35 8.70 -0.42
N HIS A 38 -6.32 9.72 0.45
CA HIS A 38 -5.57 9.70 1.72
C HIS A 38 -5.79 8.42 2.53
N TRP A 39 -7.06 8.08 2.77
CA TRP A 39 -7.43 6.89 3.54
C TRP A 39 -6.95 5.60 2.86
N TYR A 40 -6.95 5.55 1.52
CA TYR A 40 -6.53 4.36 0.79
C TYR A 40 -5.01 4.14 0.88
N ARG A 41 -4.22 5.21 0.68
CA ARG A 41 -2.77 5.16 0.88
C ARG A 41 -2.40 4.70 2.29
N GLN A 42 -3.12 5.18 3.32
CA GLN A 42 -2.90 4.76 4.70
C GLN A 42 -3.14 3.25 4.92
N PHE A 43 -4.19 2.67 4.33
CA PHE A 43 -4.40 1.23 4.41
C PHE A 43 -3.28 0.43 3.77
N VAL A 44 -2.83 0.84 2.58
CA VAL A 44 -1.75 0.14 1.87
C VAL A 44 -0.45 0.20 2.68
N LEU A 45 -0.12 1.36 3.25
CA LEU A 45 1.05 1.52 4.12
C LEU A 45 0.93 0.69 5.40
N ALA A 46 -0.23 0.71 6.04
CA ALA A 46 -0.50 -0.08 7.24
C ALA A 46 -0.29 -1.57 6.99
N GLY A 47 -0.84 -2.10 5.90
CA GLY A 47 -0.66 -3.49 5.49
C GLY A 47 0.81 -3.81 5.17
N ALA A 48 1.49 -2.93 4.42
CA ALA A 48 2.89 -3.13 4.07
C ALA A 48 3.79 -3.24 5.32
N VAL A 49 3.60 -2.35 6.30
CA VAL A 49 4.37 -2.39 7.55
C VAL A 49 3.98 -3.60 8.40
N ALA A 50 2.68 -3.88 8.56
CA ALA A 50 2.21 -5.01 9.36
C ALA A 50 2.72 -6.37 8.84
N HIS A 51 2.92 -6.50 7.53
CA HIS A 51 3.45 -7.69 6.90
C HIS A 51 4.98 -7.66 6.68
N GLY A 52 5.67 -6.65 7.20
CA GLY A 52 7.13 -6.58 7.18
C GLY A 52 7.73 -6.39 5.79
N LEU A 53 7.05 -5.65 4.89
CA LEU A 53 7.61 -5.33 3.58
C LEU A 53 8.93 -4.53 3.75
N PRO A 54 9.96 -4.80 2.92
CA PRO A 54 11.21 -4.06 2.97
C PRO A 54 11.02 -2.55 2.77
N ALA A 55 11.78 -1.73 3.50
CA ALA A 55 11.71 -0.27 3.39
C ALA A 55 11.84 0.28 1.95
N PRO A 56 12.70 -0.28 1.07
CA PRO A 56 12.76 0.15 -0.34
C PRO A 56 11.46 -0.07 -1.12
N ASP A 57 10.64 -1.05 -0.73
CA ASP A 57 9.34 -1.33 -1.36
C ASP A 57 8.22 -0.47 -0.76
N VAL A 58 8.38 -0.02 0.49
CA VAL A 58 7.45 0.88 1.18
C VAL A 58 7.63 2.34 0.73
N ALA A 59 8.86 2.77 0.49
CA ALA A 59 9.19 4.16 0.17
C ALA A 59 8.41 4.75 -1.03
N PRO A 60 8.21 4.01 -2.16
CA PRO A 60 7.38 4.49 -3.27
C PRO A 60 5.95 4.80 -2.85
N ILE A 61 5.33 3.94 -2.02
CA ILE A 61 3.97 4.12 -1.51
C ILE A 61 3.90 5.36 -0.60
N GLN A 62 4.93 5.58 0.22
CA GLN A 62 5.05 6.78 1.04
C GLN A 62 5.22 8.05 0.19
N SER A 63 5.88 7.97 -0.95
CA SER A 63 6.08 9.14 -1.82
C SER A 63 4.87 9.49 -2.70
N THR A 64 3.90 8.59 -2.85
CA THR A 64 2.69 8.87 -3.66
C THR A 64 1.88 10.01 -3.06
N VAL A 65 1.53 10.99 -3.89
CA VAL A 65 0.72 12.16 -3.51
C VAL A 65 -0.74 11.74 -3.44
N PRO A 66 -1.37 11.73 -2.25
CA PRO A 66 -2.80 11.42 -2.16
C PRO A 66 -3.67 12.63 -2.49
N GLN A 67 -4.95 12.37 -2.77
CA GLN A 67 -6.00 13.38 -2.86
C GLN A 67 -7.09 13.19 -1.80
N ASP A 68 -7.88 14.23 -1.56
CA ASP A 68 -9.05 14.17 -0.70
C ASP A 68 -10.18 13.34 -1.33
N GLY A 69 -10.96 12.70 -0.46
CA GLY A 69 -12.14 11.95 -0.89
C GLY A 69 -13.30 12.87 -1.24
N LEU A 70 -13.95 12.62 -2.38
CA LEU A 70 -15.22 13.27 -2.71
C LEU A 70 -16.38 12.74 -1.85
N ASP A 71 -16.25 11.50 -1.37
CA ASP A 71 -17.23 10.82 -0.52
C ASP A 71 -16.79 10.89 0.96
N THR A 72 -17.37 11.84 1.68
CA THR A 72 -17.04 12.13 3.07
C THR A 72 -17.51 11.04 4.04
N GLU A 73 -18.58 10.32 3.72
CA GLU A 73 -19.07 9.21 4.54
C GLU A 73 -18.12 8.02 4.45
N ARG A 74 -17.72 7.66 3.23
CA ARG A 74 -16.72 6.62 2.99
C ARG A 74 -15.38 6.97 3.62
N GLN A 75 -14.95 8.22 3.51
CA GLN A 75 -13.73 8.69 4.17
C GLN A 75 -13.82 8.52 5.69
N ARG A 76 -14.94 8.93 6.31
CA ARG A 76 -15.14 8.78 7.76
C ARG A 76 -15.11 7.32 8.19
N PHE A 77 -15.85 6.45 7.50
CA PHE A 77 -15.90 5.03 7.80
C PHE A 77 -14.50 4.39 7.74
N ASN A 78 -13.79 4.62 6.64
CA ASN A 78 -12.46 4.07 6.40
C ASN A 78 -11.42 4.59 7.39
N SER A 79 -11.49 5.87 7.75
CA SER A 79 -10.59 6.47 8.75
C SER A 79 -10.84 5.87 10.14
N ALA A 80 -12.11 5.62 10.50
CA ALA A 80 -12.44 4.95 11.75
C ALA A 80 -11.90 3.51 11.78
N THR A 81 -12.02 2.77 10.67
CA THR A 81 -11.44 1.42 10.53
C THR A 81 -9.91 1.43 10.68
N LEU A 82 -9.21 2.41 10.10
CA LEU A 82 -7.76 2.57 10.28
C LEU A 82 -7.38 2.80 11.75
N GLY A 83 -8.16 3.62 12.46
CA GLY A 83 -7.95 3.85 13.91
C GLY A 83 -8.16 2.60 14.78
N LEU A 84 -8.90 1.60 14.30
CA LEU A 84 -9.06 0.30 14.98
C LEU A 84 -7.96 -0.70 14.61
N LEU A 85 -7.39 -0.60 13.40
CA LEU A 85 -6.41 -1.54 12.87
C LEU A 85 -4.95 -1.17 13.19
N LEU A 86 -4.68 0.11 13.44
CA LEU A 86 -3.34 0.57 13.78
C LEU A 86 -3.17 0.60 15.31
N PRO A 87 -2.14 -0.06 15.88
CA PRO A 87 -1.78 0.17 17.27
C PRO A 87 -1.42 1.65 17.49
N TYR A 88 -1.72 2.19 18.67
CA TYR A 88 -1.57 3.61 19.01
C TYR A 88 -0.20 4.21 18.65
N ASP A 89 0.86 3.39 18.68
CA ASP A 89 2.24 3.80 18.38
C ASP A 89 2.50 4.09 16.88
N MET A 90 1.62 3.64 15.98
CA MET A 90 1.73 3.87 14.53
C MET A 90 1.01 5.14 14.08
N LEU A 91 0.19 5.78 14.93
CA LEU A 91 -0.53 7.01 14.58
C LEU A 91 0.38 8.25 14.55
N GLY A 92 1.56 8.21 15.17
CA GLY A 92 2.50 9.34 15.23
C GLY A 92 3.43 9.49 14.01
N CYS A 93 3.48 8.50 13.11
CA CYS A 93 4.47 8.45 12.03
C CYS A 93 3.95 8.92 10.66
N PHE A 94 2.69 9.38 10.59
CA PHE A 94 2.01 9.67 9.32
C PHE A 94 1.43 11.10 9.21
N PHE A 95 1.85 12.02 10.09
CA PHE A 95 1.56 13.45 9.98
C PHE A 95 2.69 14.20 9.27
#